data_AF-A0A420Z9K5-F1
#
_entry.id   AF-A0A420Z9K5-F1
#
_cell.length_a   1.000
_cell.length_b   1.000
_cell.length_c   1.000
_cell.angle_alpha   90.00
_cell.angle_beta   90.00
_cell.angle_gamma   90.00
#
_symmetry.space_group_name_H-M   'P 1'
#
loop_
_entity.id
_entity.type
_entity.pdbx_description
1 polymer ?
#
loop_
_entity_poly.entity_id
_entity_poly.type
_entity_poly.pdbx_seq_one_letter_code
_entity_poly.pdbx_strand_id
1 'polypeptide(L)' 'MSRFRKVIKTGNSLAITIPSSAVEDMGIVEGDMVEIKIDRSQAKIDCLFKSKAKQLSLMSKK' A
#
# COMPACT_ATOMS: atom_id res chain seq x y z
N MET A 1 -5.21 -10.11 -13.90
CA MET A 1 -4.42 -9.49 -14.98
C MET A 1 -3.41 -8.54 -14.36
N SER A 2 -2.12 -8.64 -14.69
CA SER A 2 -1.11 -7.70 -14.21
C SER A 2 -1.32 -6.34 -14.87
N ARG A 3 -1.42 -5.28 -14.08
CA ARG A 3 -1.59 -3.91 -14.57
C ARG A 3 -0.30 -3.15 -14.30
N PHE A 4 0.45 -2.85 -15.36
CA PHE A 4 1.68 -2.06 -15.26
C PHE A 4 1.35 -0.67 -14.70
N ARG A 5 2.10 -0.24 -13.68
CA ARG A 5 1.97 1.09 -13.06
C ARG A 5 3.18 1.92 -13.39
N LYS A 6 2.96 3.22 -13.59
CA LYS A 6 4.03 4.17 -13.90
C LYS A 6 4.89 4.39 -12.66
N VAL A 7 6.20 4.31 -12.83
CA VAL A 7 7.19 4.77 -11.85
C VAL A 7 7.43 6.25 -12.11
N ILE A 8 7.35 7.07 -11.07
CA ILE A 8 7.43 8.53 -11.16
C ILE A 8 8.69 9.00 -10.41
N LYS A 9 9.44 9.93 -10.97
CA LYS A 9 10.59 10.53 -10.30
C LYS A 9 10.13 11.53 -9.24
N THR A 10 10.66 11.41 -8.03
CA THR A 10 10.35 12.28 -6.89
C THR A 10 11.64 12.80 -6.27
N GLY A 11 12.13 13.97 -6.69
CA GLY A 11 13.41 14.50 -6.23
C GLY A 11 14.56 13.51 -6.46
N ASN A 12 15.17 13.02 -5.37
CA ASN A 12 16.25 12.03 -5.36
C ASN A 12 15.77 10.58 -5.22
N SER A 13 14.47 10.31 -5.35
CA SER A 13 13.87 8.98 -5.23
C SER A 13 12.86 8.70 -6.36
N LEU A 14 12.26 7.51 -6.33
CA LEU A 14 11.19 7.10 -7.22
C LEU A 14 9.95 6.74 -6.39
N ALA A 15 8.78 7.05 -6.91
CA ALA A 15 7.49 6.67 -6.35
C ALA A 15 6.75 5.72 -7.30
N ILE A 16 6.00 4.78 -6.70
CA ILE A 16 5.13 3.85 -7.42
C ILE A 16 3.69 4.16 -7.02
N THR A 17 2.81 4.31 -8.00
CA THR A 17 1.39 4.54 -7.73
C THR A 17 0.69 3.23 -7.34
N ILE A 18 0.09 3.21 -6.14
CA ILE A 18 -0.74 2.11 -5.67
C ILE A 18 -2.15 2.27 -6.29
N PRO A 19 -2.76 1.20 -6.83
CA PRO A 19 -4.15 1.23 -7.29
C PRO A 19 -5.12 1.71 -6.21
N SER A 20 -6.09 2.56 -6.55
CA SER A 20 -7.11 3.05 -5.60
C SER A 20 -7.88 1.91 -4.93
N SER A 21 -8.22 0.84 -5.67
CA SER A 21 -8.88 -0.33 -5.10
C SER A 21 -8.06 -0.96 -3.97
N ALA A 22 -6.74 -1.08 -4.12
CA ALA A 22 -5.87 -1.62 -3.07
C ALA A 22 -5.77 -0.69 -1.86
N VAL A 23 -5.78 0.64 -2.08
CA VAL A 23 -5.80 1.64 -1.01
C VAL A 23 -7.09 1.50 -0.19
N GLU A 24 -8.23 1.38 -0.85
CA GLU A 24 -9.55 1.23 -0.20
C GLU A 24 -9.68 -0.12 0.53
N ASP A 25 -9.35 -1.22 -0.15
CA ASP A 25 -9.46 -2.59 0.39
C ASP A 25 -8.56 -2.80 1.61
N MET A 26 -7.35 -2.23 1.59
CA MET A 26 -6.38 -2.32 2.69
C MET A 26 -6.53 -1.21 3.74
N GLY A 27 -7.43 -0.23 3.48
CA GLY A 27 -7.65 0.91 4.36
C GLY A 27 -6.42 1.77 4.58
N ILE A 28 -5.56 1.92 3.56
CA ILE A 28 -4.34 2.71 3.61
C ILE A 28 -4.70 4.20 3.63
N VAL A 29 -4.12 4.96 4.55
CA VAL A 29 -4.33 6.40 4.67
C VAL A 29 -3.01 7.15 4.48
N GLU A 30 -3.08 8.37 3.97
CA GLU A 30 -1.92 9.25 3.90
C GLU A 30 -1.30 9.45 5.29
N GLY A 31 0.02 9.29 5.39
CA GLY A 31 0.77 9.37 6.65
C GLY A 31 0.91 8.04 7.40
N ASP A 32 0.33 6.94 6.91
CA ASP A 32 0.54 5.61 7.49
C ASP A 32 2.02 5.18 7.42
N MET A 33 2.49 4.55 8.50
CA MET A 33 3.80 3.92 8.52
C MET A 33 3.77 2.59 7.77
N VAL A 34 4.75 2.39 6.90
CA VAL A 34 4.90 1.19 6.07
C VAL A 34 6.25 0.56 6.35
N GLU A 35 6.27 -0.75 6.53
CA GLU A 35 7.51 -1.53 6.63
C GLU A 35 7.92 -1.98 5.22
N ILE A 36 9.16 -1.67 4.83
CA ILE A 36 9.69 -1.97 3.49
C ILE A 36 10.77 -3.04 3.61
N LYS A 37 10.61 -4.13 2.87
CA LYS A 37 11.63 -5.18 2.71
C LYS A 37 12.08 -5.24 1.26
N ILE A 38 13.39 -5.24 1.04
CA ILE A 38 13.99 -5.19 -0.30
C ILE A 38 14.78 -6.48 -0.52
N ASP A 39 14.35 -7.28 -1.49
CA ASP A 39 15.12 -8.38 -2.02
C ASP A 39 15.77 -7.94 -3.34
N ARG A 40 17.08 -7.69 -3.28
CA ARG A 40 17.87 -7.24 -4.43
C ARG A 40 18.14 -8.35 -5.44
N SER A 41 18.12 -9.62 -5.02
CA SER A 41 18.38 -10.75 -5.90
C SER A 41 17.23 -10.97 -6.88
N GLN A 42 16.01 -10.66 -6.44
CA GLN A 42 14.78 -10.80 -7.23
C GLN A 42 14.24 -9.46 -7.73
N ALA A 43 14.95 -8.34 -7.49
CA ALA A 43 14.46 -6.98 -7.75
C ALA A 43 13.04 -6.74 -7.19
N LYS A 44 12.78 -7.25 -5.99
CA LYS A 44 11.46 -7.26 -5.35
C LYS A 44 11.44 -6.33 -4.14
N ILE A 45 10.35 -5.58 -4.01
CA ILE A 45 10.06 -4.75 -2.84
C ILE A 45 8.74 -5.21 -2.26
N ASP A 46 8.76 -5.63 -1.00
CA ASP A 46 7.58 -5.98 -0.22
C ASP A 46 7.22 -4.82 0.70
N CYS A 47 6.03 -4.25 0.51
CA CYS A 47 5.47 -3.17 1.33
C CYS A 47 4.43 -3.76 2.27
N LEU A 48 4.71 -3.76 3.58
CA LEU A 48 3.77 -4.23 4.59
C LEU A 48 3.12 -3.02 5.28
N PHE A 49 1.85 -2.80 4.96
CA PHE A 49 1.03 -1.77 5.59
C PHE A 49 0.50 -2.30 6.91
N LYS A 50 0.94 -1.72 8.03
CA LYS A 50 0.38 -2.01 9.35
C LYS A 50 -0.91 -1.22 9.50
N SER A 51 -1.96 -1.68 8.81
CA SER A 51 -3.29 -1.14 9.01
C SER A 51 -3.60 -1.25 10.51
N LYS A 52 -3.90 -0.12 11.16
CA LYS A 52 -4.48 -0.15 12.50
C LYS A 52 -5.71 -1.02 12.37
N ALA A 53 -5.78 -2.12 13.12
CA ALA A 53 -6.93 -3.02 13.12
C ALA A 53 -8.19 -2.16 13.12
N LYS A 54 -8.83 -2.05 11.94
CA LYS A 54 -10.07 -1.29 11.81
C LYS A 54 -11.05 -2.14 12.59
N GLN A 55 -11.38 -1.71 13.80
CA GLN A 55 -12.43 -2.33 14.59
C GLN A 55 -13.62 -2.47 13.65
N LEU A 56 -13.99 -3.70 13.29
CA LEU A 56 -15.16 -3.97 12.48
C LEU A 56 -16.31 -3.31 13.24
N SER A 57 -16.90 -2.26 12.67
CA SER A 57 -18.06 -1.64 13.30
C SER A 57 -19.14 -2.71 13.37
N LEU A 58 -19.54 -3.10 14.59
CA LEU A 58 -20.74 -3.89 14.83
C LEU A 58 -21.94 -3.04 14.41
N MET A 59 -22.19 -2.93 13.11
CA MET A 59 -23.48 -2.46 12.66
C MET A 59 -24.49 -3.57 12.96
N SER A 60 -25.08 -3.51 14.16
CA SER A 60 -26.38 -4.13 14.40
C SER A 60 -27.35 -3.49 13.41
N LYS A 61 -27.70 -4.24 12.36
CA LYS A 61 -28.89 -3.94 11.59
C LYS A 61 -30.06 -3.91 12.57
N LYS A 62 -30.72 -2.75 12.61
CA LYS A 62 -31.93 -2.48 13.38
C LYS A 62 -33.07 -3.39 12.92
#